data_AF-A0A505MG77-F1
#
_entry.id   AF-A0A505MG77-F1
#
_cell.length_a   1.000
_cell.length_b   1.000
_cell.length_c   1.000
_cell.angle_alpha   90.00
_cell.angle_beta   90.00
_cell.angle_gamma   90.00
#
_symmetry.space_group_name_H-M   'P 1'
#
loop_
_entity.id
_entity.type
_entity.pdbx_description
1 polymer ?
#
loop_
_entity_poly.entity_id
_entity_poly.type
_entity_poly.pdbx_seq_one_letter_code
_entity_poly.pdbx_strand_id
1 'polypeptide(L)'
;MLEFWFNTQVPTFKKLIILIITLLICIGLYQYQPLPLDTILMFIGTGVIFLICRYFKLHFAQSNPTGLLYRLFTWVPIALLFALIFVKTMPNLLIWGVQGIAFMALAAFIFSPQSLFNK
;
A
#
# COMPACT_ATOMS: atom_id res chain seq x y z
N MET A 1 -1.52 8.23 5.32
CA MET A 1 -1.26 7.11 6.27
C MET A 1 0.03 6.36 5.93
N LEU A 2 0.21 5.83 4.71
CA LEU A 2 1.48 5.23 4.26
C LEU A 2 2.68 6.20 4.32
N GLU A 3 2.45 7.52 4.23
CA GLU A 3 3.48 8.56 4.35
C GLU A 3 4.30 8.51 5.65
N PHE A 4 3.71 8.01 6.75
CA PHE A 4 4.42 7.83 8.03
C PHE A 4 5.58 6.83 7.90
N TRP A 5 5.40 5.80 7.08
CA TRP A 5 6.42 4.78 6.84
C TRP A 5 7.65 5.34 6.10
N PHE A 6 7.42 6.32 5.22
CA PHE A 6 8.46 6.93 4.40
C PHE A 6 9.07 8.20 5.00
N ASN A 7 8.60 8.64 6.17
CA ASN A 7 9.20 9.77 6.87
C ASN A 7 10.51 9.33 7.55
N THR A 8 11.61 10.02 7.26
CA THR A 8 12.95 9.76 7.83
C THR A 8 13.10 10.24 9.27
N GLN A 9 12.25 11.15 9.73
CA GLN A 9 12.26 11.66 11.11
C GLN A 9 11.65 10.67 12.12
N VAL A 10 10.97 9.63 11.64
CA VAL A 10 10.31 8.64 12.49
C VAL A 10 11.30 7.50 12.79
N PRO A 11 11.54 7.16 14.06
CA PRO A 11 12.43 6.06 14.43
C PRO A 11 11.94 4.73 13.87
N THR A 12 12.86 3.91 13.37
CA THR A 12 12.63 2.57 12.80
C THR A 12 11.85 1.66 13.73
N PHE A 13 12.04 1.79 15.05
CA PHE A 13 11.29 1.03 16.06
C PHE A 13 9.76 1.29 16.02
N LYS A 14 9.33 2.55 15.85
CA LYS A 14 7.90 2.89 15.72
C LYS A 14 7.29 2.33 14.44
N LYS A 15 8.08 2.27 13.36
CA LYS A 15 7.66 1.65 12.09
C LYS A 15 7.44 0.14 12.28
N LEU A 16 8.37 -0.55 12.96
CA LEU A 16 8.27 -1.98 13.23
C LEU A 16 7.01 -2.33 14.05
N ILE A 17 6.67 -1.53 15.07
CA ILE A 17 5.44 -1.68 15.84
C ILE A 17 4.19 -1.59 14.94
N ILE A 18 4.12 -0.61 14.04
CA ILE A 18 2.97 -0.46 13.11
C ILE A 18 2.88 -1.65 12.16
N LEU A 19 4.01 -2.19 11.69
CA LEU A 19 4.02 -3.39 10.86
C LEU A 19 3.44 -4.58 11.63
N ILE A 20 3.87 -4.80 12.87
CA ILE A 20 3.37 -5.88 13.72
C ILE A 20 1.86 -5.72 13.99
N ILE A 21 1.40 -4.52 14.33
CA ILE A 21 -0.03 -4.26 14.58
C ILE A 21 -0.85 -4.54 13.31
N THR A 22 -0.37 -4.06 12.16
CA THR A 22 -1.05 -4.30 10.87
C THR A 22 -1.10 -5.79 10.53
N LEU A 23 -0.02 -6.53 10.80
CA LEU A 23 0.05 -7.98 10.61
C LEU A 23 -0.97 -8.71 11.50
N LEU A 24 -1.04 -8.36 12.79
CA LEU A 24 -1.98 -8.97 13.73
C LEU A 24 -3.43 -8.73 13.34
N ILE A 25 -3.77 -7.50 12.93
CA ILE A 25 -5.12 -7.17 12.43
C ILE A 25 -5.44 -7.98 11.17
N CYS A 26 -4.48 -8.12 10.25
CA CYS A 26 -4.66 -8.89 9.03
C CYS A 26 -4.90 -10.38 9.30
N ILE A 27 -4.14 -10.97 10.23
CA ILE A 27 -4.33 -12.36 10.68
C ILE A 27 -5.69 -12.55 11.34
N GLY A 28 -6.08 -11.63 12.24
CA GLY A 28 -7.39 -11.68 12.90
C GLY A 28 -8.56 -11.62 11.91
N LEU A 29 -8.48 -10.73 10.91
CA LEU A 29 -9.48 -10.63 9.85
C LEU A 29 -9.50 -11.87 8.95
N TYR A 30 -8.33 -12.44 8.64
CA TYR A 30 -8.22 -13.65 7.81
C TYR A 30 -8.84 -14.87 8.48
N GLN A 31 -8.70 -15.00 9.80
CA GLN A 31 -9.34 -16.08 10.56
C GLN A 31 -10.88 -15.92 10.62
N TYR A 32 -11.38 -14.68 10.64
CA TYR A 32 -12.82 -14.42 10.68
C TYR A 32 -13.49 -14.71 9.34
N GLN A 33 -12.94 -14.17 8.25
CA GLN A 33 -13.44 -14.43 6.92
C GLN A 33 -12.28 -14.41 5.92
N PRO A 34 -11.83 -15.57 5.42
CA PRO A 34 -10.67 -15.64 4.56
C PRO A 34 -10.96 -15.00 3.20
N LEU A 35 -10.03 -14.15 2.77
CA LEU A 35 -10.04 -13.58 1.44
C LEU A 35 -9.42 -14.58 0.45
N PRO A 36 -9.96 -14.74 -0.77
CA PRO A 36 -9.37 -15.64 -1.76
C PRO A 36 -7.92 -15.28 -2.06
N LEU A 37 -7.06 -16.29 -2.21
CA LEU A 37 -5.63 -16.11 -2.45
C LEU A 37 -5.37 -15.25 -3.70
N ASP A 38 -6.14 -15.42 -4.76
CA ASP A 38 -6.03 -14.62 -5.98
C ASP A 38 -6.24 -13.12 -5.71
N THR A 39 -7.22 -12.80 -4.87
CA THR A 39 -7.51 -11.42 -4.48
C THR A 39 -6.39 -10.85 -3.62
N ILE A 40 -5.83 -11.65 -2.70
CA ILE A 40 -4.66 -11.26 -1.89
C ILE A 40 -3.48 -10.93 -2.80
N LEU A 41 -3.18 -11.79 -3.78
CA LEU A 41 -2.10 -11.55 -4.75
C LEU A 41 -2.31 -10.26 -5.55
N MET A 42 -3.54 -9.97 -5.97
CA MET A 42 -3.86 -8.71 -6.66
C MET A 42 -3.64 -7.48 -5.76
N PHE A 43 -4.05 -7.53 -4.49
CA PHE A 43 -3.80 -6.44 -3.53
C PHE A 43 -2.31 -6.27 -3.22
N ILE A 44 -1.55 -7.36 -3.10
CA ILE A 44 -0.09 -7.33 -2.93
C ILE A 44 0.57 -6.69 -4.16
N GLY A 45 0.19 -7.13 -5.37
CA GLY A 45 0.69 -6.57 -6.63
C GLY A 45 0.40 -5.07 -6.76
N THR A 46 -0.77 -4.64 -6.30
CA THR A 46 -1.14 -3.22 -6.20
C THR A 46 -0.24 -2.45 -5.26
N GLY A 47 0.12 -3.04 -4.12
CA GLY A 47 1.08 -2.44 -3.18
C GLY A 47 2.46 -2.23 -3.82
N VAL A 48 2.91 -3.18 -4.65
CA VAL A 48 4.17 -3.05 -5.40
C VAL A 48 4.06 -1.98 -6.49
N ILE A 49 2.99 -1.97 -7.29
CA ILE A 49 2.75 -0.93 -8.31
C ILE A 49 2.69 0.45 -7.66
N PHE A 50 2.05 0.55 -6.49
CA PHE A 50 2.01 1.78 -5.70
C PHE A 50 3.41 2.26 -5.31
N LEU A 51 4.28 1.36 -4.83
CA LEU A 51 5.67 1.69 -4.51
C LEU A 51 6.46 2.18 -5.73
N ILE A 52 6.30 1.51 -6.87
CA ILE A 52 6.94 1.87 -8.13
C ILE A 52 6.50 3.28 -8.58
N CYS A 53 5.19 3.53 -8.59
CA CYS A 53 4.64 4.85 -8.94
C CYS A 53 5.14 5.93 -7.99
N ARG A 54 5.21 5.63 -6.68
CA ARG A 54 5.75 6.54 -5.67
C ARG A 54 7.23 6.83 -5.92
N TYR A 55 8.04 5.81 -6.24
CA TYR A 55 9.45 5.95 -6.53
C TYR A 55 9.68 6.87 -7.74
N PHE A 56 8.97 6.63 -8.85
CA PHE A 56 9.02 7.49 -10.03
C PHE A 56 8.58 8.92 -9.72
N LYS A 57 7.53 9.08 -8.92
CA LYS A 57 7.06 10.40 -8.48
C LYS A 57 8.15 11.17 -7.71
N LEU A 58 8.88 10.50 -6.81
CA LEU A 58 9.94 11.12 -6.02
C LEU A 58 11.18 11.45 -6.87
N HIS A 59 11.62 10.55 -7.75
CA HIS A 59 12.87 10.75 -8.50
C HIS A 59 12.72 11.58 -9.78
N PHE A 60 11.60 11.47 -10.50
CA PHE A 60 11.42 12.12 -11.80
C PHE A 60 10.44 13.29 -11.78
N ALA A 61 9.46 13.28 -10.89
CA ALA A 61 8.36 14.26 -10.90
C ALA A 61 8.43 15.31 -9.77
N GLN A 62 9.43 15.24 -8.88
CA GLN A 62 9.62 16.27 -7.85
C GLN A 62 9.96 17.65 -8.43
N SER A 63 10.64 17.70 -9.58
CA SER A 63 11.03 18.94 -10.24
C SER A 63 9.86 19.71 -10.87
N ASN A 64 8.73 19.05 -11.18
CA ASN A 64 7.57 19.66 -11.81
C ASN A 64 6.24 19.13 -11.21
N PRO A 65 5.81 19.69 -10.06
CA PRO A 65 4.63 19.21 -9.32
C PRO A 65 3.29 19.42 -10.06
N THR A 66 3.25 20.28 -11.08
CA THR A 66 2.07 20.51 -11.94
C THR A 66 2.06 19.66 -13.21
N GLY A 67 3.12 18.87 -13.47
CA GLY A 67 3.27 18.06 -14.67
C GLY A 67 2.26 16.91 -14.76
N LEU A 68 1.88 16.55 -15.99
CA LEU A 68 0.97 15.42 -16.27
C LEU A 68 1.47 14.11 -15.67
N LEU A 69 2.79 13.87 -15.66
CA LEU A 69 3.40 12.68 -15.08
C LEU A 69 3.17 12.59 -13.56
N TYR A 70 3.29 13.71 -12.83
CA TYR A 70 3.04 13.76 -11.39
C TYR A 70 1.60 13.37 -11.05
N ARG A 71 0.64 13.86 -11.86
CA ARG A 71 -0.78 13.50 -11.74
C ARG A 71 -0.97 12.02 -12.05
N LEU A 72 -0.45 11.53 -13.17
CA LEU A 72 -0.60 10.13 -13.59
C LEU A 72 -0.12 9.16 -12.49
N PHE A 73 1.08 9.36 -11.95
CA PHE A 73 1.61 8.50 -10.87
C PHE A 73 0.83 8.58 -9.56
N THR A 74 0.07 9.66 -9.35
CA THR A 74 -0.80 9.78 -8.17
C THR A 74 -2.15 9.08 -8.40
N TRP A 75 -2.73 9.21 -9.59
CA TRP A 75 -4.05 8.65 -9.91
C TRP A 75 -4.03 7.16 -10.26
N VAL A 76 -2.98 6.65 -10.91
CA VAL A 76 -2.89 5.24 -11.31
C VAL A 76 -3.01 4.29 -10.12
N PRO A 77 -2.25 4.46 -9.01
CA PRO A 77 -2.38 3.57 -7.86
C PRO A 77 -3.75 3.67 -7.17
N ILE A 78 -4.33 4.87 -7.13
CA ILE A 78 -5.65 5.12 -6.52
C ILE A 78 -6.74 4.43 -7.34
N ALA A 79 -6.71 4.58 -8.67
CA ALA A 79 -7.67 3.95 -9.57
C ALA A 79 -7.58 2.42 -9.48
N LEU A 80 -6.37 1.87 -9.41
CA LEU A 80 -6.16 0.43 -9.32
C LEU A 80 -6.65 -0.14 -7.97
N LEU A 81 -6.42 0.58 -6.87
CA LEU A 81 -6.96 0.23 -5.56
C LEU A 81 -8.49 0.25 -5.56
N PHE A 82 -9.11 1.31 -6.09
CA PHE A 82 -10.57 1.39 -6.21
C PHE A 82 -11.13 0.26 -7.08
N ALA A 83 -10.51 -0.01 -8.22
CA ALA A 83 -10.92 -1.10 -9.09
C ALA A 83 -10.92 -2.44 -8.35
N LEU A 84 -9.90 -2.74 -7.55
CA LEU A 84 -9.84 -4.00 -6.81
C LEU A 84 -10.83 -4.09 -5.66
N ILE A 85 -11.03 -3.01 -4.92
CA ILE A 85 -12.06 -2.97 -3.86
C ILE A 85 -13.42 -3.25 -4.51
N PHE A 86 -13.79 -2.54 -5.56
CA PHE A 86 -15.11 -2.71 -6.17
C PHE A 86 -15.26 -4.06 -6.89
N VAL A 87 -14.24 -4.57 -7.59
CA VAL A 87 -14.38 -5.82 -8.34
C VAL A 87 -14.30 -7.06 -7.45
N LYS A 88 -13.42 -7.06 -6.44
CA LYS A 88 -13.15 -8.26 -5.64
C LYS A 88 -13.82 -8.29 -4.28
N THR A 89 -14.29 -7.14 -3.78
CA THR A 89 -14.85 -7.05 -2.42
C THR A 89 -16.34 -6.69 -2.38
N MET A 90 -17.02 -6.55 -3.53
CA MET A 90 -18.48 -6.37 -3.65
C MET A 90 -19.34 -7.17 -2.65
N PRO A 91 -19.15 -8.50 -2.48
CA PRO A 91 -20.02 -9.28 -1.59
C PRO A 91 -19.85 -8.96 -0.10
N ASN A 92 -18.67 -8.49 0.32
CA ASN A 92 -18.35 -8.16 1.72
C ASN A 92 -17.40 -6.96 1.79
N LEU A 93 -17.87 -5.83 1.25
CA LEU A 93 -17.05 -4.63 0.98
C LEU A 93 -16.26 -4.17 2.22
N LEU A 94 -16.91 -4.22 3.38
CA LEU A 94 -16.30 -3.76 4.63
C LEU A 94 -15.15 -4.67 5.07
N ILE A 95 -15.42 -5.98 5.21
CA ILE A 95 -14.44 -6.93 5.78
C ILE A 95 -13.33 -7.22 4.75
N TRP A 96 -13.72 -7.58 3.52
CA TRP A 96 -12.77 -7.92 2.46
C TRP A 96 -12.02 -6.70 1.93
N GLY A 97 -12.66 -5.52 1.91
CA GLY A 97 -11.99 -4.27 1.54
C GLY A 97 -10.92 -3.87 2.55
N VAL A 98 -11.24 -3.90 3.85
CA VAL A 98 -10.26 -3.59 4.91
C VAL A 98 -9.10 -4.59 4.88
N GLN A 99 -9.38 -5.87 4.71
CA GLN A 99 -8.36 -6.91 4.62
C GLN A 99 -7.47 -6.75 3.38
N GLY A 100 -8.06 -6.44 2.22
CA GLY A 100 -7.32 -6.15 0.98
C GLY A 100 -6.39 -4.93 1.12
N ILE A 101 -6.88 -3.85 1.72
CA ILE A 101 -6.06 -2.66 2.01
C ILE A 101 -4.93 -3.00 3.00
N ALA A 102 -5.20 -3.84 4.01
CA ALA A 102 -4.19 -4.29 4.97
C ALA A 102 -3.08 -5.10 4.28
N PHE A 103 -3.43 -6.03 3.38
CA PHE A 103 -2.43 -6.78 2.59
C PHE A 103 -1.63 -5.88 1.65
N MET A 104 -2.29 -4.92 0.99
CA MET A 104 -1.60 -3.92 0.16
C MET A 104 -0.62 -3.08 1.00
N ALA A 105 -1.01 -2.66 2.20
CA ALA A 105 -0.17 -1.90 3.10
C ALA A 105 1.02 -2.74 3.60
N LEU A 106 0.80 -4.00 3.97
CA LEU A 106 1.87 -4.94 4.35
C LEU A 106 2.87 -5.14 3.21
N ALA A 107 2.38 -5.35 1.99
CA ALA A 107 3.24 -5.44 0.80
C ALA A 107 4.04 -4.16 0.62
N ALA A 108 3.40 -3.00 0.72
CA ALA A 108 4.08 -1.71 0.62
C ALA A 108 5.14 -1.53 1.72
N PHE A 109 4.91 -2.00 2.95
CA PHE A 109 5.87 -1.92 4.04
C PHE A 109 7.05 -2.86 3.87
N ILE A 110 6.81 -4.13 3.50
CA ILE A 110 7.84 -5.15 3.32
C ILE A 110 8.73 -4.82 2.12
N PHE A 111 8.12 -4.44 0.99
CA PHE A 111 8.86 -4.13 -0.24
C PHE A 111 9.34 -2.68 -0.32
N SER A 112 9.01 -1.83 0.67
CA SER A 112 9.57 -0.48 0.68
C SER A 112 11.10 -0.56 0.80
N PRO A 113 11.84 0.11 -0.10
CA PRO A 113 13.29 0.16 0.02
C PRO A 113 13.63 1.14 1.15
N GLN A 114 13.69 0.65 2.38
CA GLN A 114 14.13 1.44 3.54
C GLN A 114 15.55 1.97 3.35
N SER A 115 16.39 1.27 2.56
CA SER A 115 17.75 1.69 2.21
C SER A 115 17.83 2.93 1.30
N LEU A 116 16.77 3.26 0.56
CA LEU A 116 16.74 4.40 -0.36
C LEU A 116 16.48 5.74 0.34
N PHE A 117 16.01 5.70 1.59
CA PHE A 117 15.72 6.89 2.40
C PHE A 117 16.84 7.23 3.40
N ASN A 118 17.94 6.49 3.40
CA ASN A 118 19.12 6.82 4.19
C ASN A 118 19.99 7.82 3.40
N LYS A 119 19.62 9.10 3.48
CA LYS A 119 20.49 10.25 3.19
C LYS A 119 20.37 11.24 4.32
#